data_AF-A0A7V4L8L1-F1
#
_entry.id   AF-A0A7V4L8L1-F1
#
_cell.length_a   1.000
_cell.length_b   1.000
_cell.length_c   1.000
_cell.angle_alpha   90.00
_cell.angle_beta   90.00
_cell.angle_gamma   90.00
#
_symmetry.space_group_name_H-M   'P 1'
#
loop_
_entity.id
_entity.type
_entity.pdbx_description
1 polymer ?
#
loop_
_entity_poly.entity_id
_entity_poly.type
_entity_poly.pdbx_seq_one_letter_code
_entity_poly.pdbx_strand_id
1 'polypeptide(L)'
;MYDRDSARKELVDYGRKIEARSLVVGPGGNTSIRAGKVVYIKASGTAFEDASPDDYIGVDLKTGEVVDGTRKPSCEVLMHLGCYAVRDDILAIAHTHSPLAVAVASAGITLPPMFPDFIALLGTEVPTIPYVVPAGRELADRVVEAVRSGNYESAGRLIEFGGTEYNIRGRGYLKSVRDLENIVLTASDTGTPIRVKDVGSVAIGPDIRRGVSDLDGKGDVVSGIVVMRHGQNALEVIDRVKAKIREIEPGLPPGVKIVPIYDRSDLILRAIDNLKSTILEVLITVALVVFLFLWHIPSALIPVVTLPIIILLSFIPFRMLGVTANIMSLGGIAIAIGAMVDAAIVVVEQTHKNLELWDRADRREDSRAVVVRAVKQVAGPSFFALLVIAVSFLPILALEGEEGRMFKPLAYTKTLAMIIAALLAITFDPALRVLLTHMKNFSFRPSWLCRAASAAFVGSIQSEDKHPVSRFLIRLYDPVAMWS
;
A
#
# COMPACT_ATOMS: atom_id res chain seq x y z
N MET A 1 -20.09 36.01 -2.80
CA MET A 1 -20.09 35.93 -1.32
C MET A 1 -20.44 37.32 -0.84
N TYR A 2 -21.46 37.46 0.01
CA TYR A 2 -21.86 38.77 0.52
C TYR A 2 -20.73 39.39 1.35
N ASP A 3 -20.48 40.68 1.14
CA ASP A 3 -19.70 41.49 2.09
C ASP A 3 -20.63 42.03 3.20
N ARG A 4 -20.04 42.58 4.26
CA ARG A 4 -20.76 43.08 5.43
C ARG A 4 -21.87 44.07 5.10
N ASP A 5 -21.57 45.07 4.27
CA ASP A 5 -22.48 46.20 4.05
C ASP A 5 -23.58 45.83 3.05
N SER A 6 -23.27 45.02 2.04
CA SER A 6 -24.26 44.45 1.10
C SER A 6 -25.22 43.51 1.80
N ALA A 7 -24.73 42.63 2.68
CA ALA A 7 -25.53 41.72 3.49
C ALA A 7 -26.59 42.48 4.33
N ARG A 8 -26.16 43.48 5.08
CA ARG A 8 -27.03 44.27 5.95
C ARG A 8 -28.05 45.08 5.15
N LYS A 9 -27.63 45.67 4.03
CA LYS A 9 -28.53 46.45 3.17
C LYS A 9 -29.61 45.58 2.52
N GLU A 10 -29.27 44.40 2.03
CA GLU A 10 -30.26 43.46 1.49
C GLU A 10 -31.24 42.98 2.55
N LEU A 11 -30.76 42.68 3.76
CA LEU A 11 -31.63 42.26 4.86
C LEU A 11 -32.64 43.34 5.26
N VAL A 12 -32.26 44.62 5.25
CA VAL A 12 -33.19 45.75 5.46
C VAL A 12 -34.24 45.81 4.34
N ASP A 13 -33.83 45.73 3.08
CA ASP A 13 -34.75 45.82 1.94
C ASP A 13 -35.77 44.67 1.92
N TYR A 14 -35.30 43.43 2.14
CA TYR A 14 -36.19 42.27 2.22
C TYR A 14 -37.02 42.25 3.50
N GLY A 15 -36.49 42.76 4.61
CA GLY A 15 -37.24 42.95 5.85
C GLY A 15 -38.49 43.81 5.64
N ARG A 16 -38.34 44.96 4.97
CA ARG A 16 -39.47 45.83 4.59
C ARG A 16 -40.46 45.15 3.66
N LYS A 17 -40.01 44.30 2.74
CA LYS A 17 -40.91 43.52 1.86
C LYS A 17 -41.70 42.45 2.62
N ILE A 18 -41.10 41.82 3.64
CA ILE A 18 -41.76 40.82 4.49
C ILE A 18 -42.88 41.48 5.30
N GLU A 19 -42.59 42.65 5.86
CA GLU A 19 -43.54 43.46 6.62
C GLU A 19 -44.65 44.04 5.73
N ALA A 20 -44.33 44.58 4.55
CA ALA A 20 -45.33 45.07 3.58
C ALA A 20 -46.30 43.97 3.09
N ARG A 21 -45.92 42.70 3.22
CA ARG A 21 -46.77 41.52 2.92
C ARG A 21 -47.52 41.00 4.15
N SER A 22 -47.46 41.71 5.28
CA SER A 22 -48.07 41.35 6.56
C SER A 22 -47.67 39.96 7.07
N LEU A 23 -46.42 39.54 6.79
CA LEU A 23 -45.88 38.26 7.23
C LEU A 23 -45.26 38.33 8.64
N VAL A 24 -45.21 39.51 9.24
CA VAL A 24 -44.67 39.80 10.58
C VAL A 24 -45.47 40.95 11.19
N VAL A 25 -45.48 41.06 12.52
CA VAL A 25 -46.07 42.20 13.26
C VAL A 25 -45.10 42.66 14.33
N GLY A 26 -44.82 43.97 14.35
CA GLY A 26 -43.88 44.58 15.29
C GLY A 26 -42.49 43.91 15.25
N PRO A 27 -41.88 43.57 16.40
CA PRO A 27 -40.56 42.94 16.45
C PRO A 27 -40.56 41.43 16.13
N GLY A 28 -41.73 40.83 15.85
CA GLY A 28 -41.89 39.40 15.59
C GLY A 28 -41.18 38.94 14.30
N GLY A 29 -40.67 37.71 14.33
CA GLY A 29 -39.85 37.17 13.24
C GLY A 29 -38.43 37.75 13.16
N ASN A 30 -37.63 37.15 12.27
CA ASN A 30 -36.21 37.41 12.18
C ASN A 30 -35.65 37.08 10.79
N THR A 31 -34.64 37.81 10.35
CA THR A 31 -33.92 37.52 9.11
C THR A 31 -32.42 37.46 9.38
N SER A 32 -31.75 36.61 8.63
CA SER A 32 -30.29 36.53 8.66
C SER A 32 -29.71 36.19 7.31
N ILE A 33 -28.45 36.55 7.10
CA ILE A 33 -27.69 36.20 5.90
C ILE A 33 -26.28 35.75 6.30
N ARG A 34 -25.75 34.76 5.58
CA ARG A 34 -24.40 34.24 5.78
C ARG A 34 -23.42 34.97 4.87
N ALA A 35 -22.45 35.65 5.49
CA ALA A 35 -21.36 36.38 4.85
C ALA A 35 -20.02 35.75 5.25
N GLY A 36 -19.67 34.65 4.58
CA GLY A 36 -18.47 33.87 4.93
C GLY A 36 -18.62 33.15 6.26
N LYS A 37 -17.79 33.49 7.24
CA LYS A 37 -17.81 32.90 8.59
C LYS A 37 -18.72 33.64 9.57
N VAL A 38 -19.30 34.76 9.15
CA VAL A 38 -20.16 35.60 10.00
C VAL A 38 -21.59 35.53 9.46
N VAL A 39 -22.55 35.42 10.36
CA VAL A 39 -23.98 35.53 10.07
C VAL A 39 -24.47 36.85 10.62
N TYR A 40 -25.03 37.68 9.75
CA TYR A 40 -25.69 38.92 10.15
C TYR A 40 -27.16 38.65 10.41
N ILE A 41 -27.63 38.97 11.62
CA ILE A 41 -28.99 38.66 12.09
C ILE A 41 -29.64 39.89 12.73
N LYS A 42 -30.96 40.09 12.53
CA LYS A 42 -31.68 41.24 13.10
C LYS A 42 -31.58 41.24 14.63
N ALA A 43 -31.33 42.42 15.21
CA ALA A 43 -31.24 42.62 16.65
C ALA A 43 -32.58 42.33 17.35
N SER A 44 -32.48 41.83 18.58
CA SER A 44 -33.64 41.53 19.42
C SER A 44 -34.49 42.79 19.65
N GLY A 45 -35.81 42.66 19.53
CA GLY A 45 -36.76 43.74 19.80
C GLY A 45 -36.85 44.83 18.73
N THR A 46 -36.21 44.67 17.57
CA THR A 46 -36.27 45.64 16.46
C THR A 46 -37.33 45.23 15.45
N ALA A 47 -38.25 46.12 15.09
CA ALA A 47 -39.24 45.90 14.03
C ALA A 47 -38.59 46.00 12.64
N PHE A 48 -39.19 45.35 11.63
CA PHE A 48 -38.62 45.36 10.27
C PHE A 48 -38.73 46.73 9.57
N GLU A 49 -39.76 47.53 9.89
CA GLU A 49 -39.94 48.90 9.40
C GLU A 49 -38.83 49.84 9.87
N ASP A 50 -38.44 49.69 11.15
CA ASP A 50 -37.47 50.54 11.83
C ASP A 50 -36.02 50.05 11.69
N ALA A 51 -35.82 48.84 11.16
CA ALA A 51 -34.50 48.24 11.08
C ALA A 51 -33.57 49.01 10.15
N SER A 52 -32.44 49.46 10.69
CA SER A 52 -31.32 50.01 9.94
C SER A 52 -30.24 48.94 9.70
N PRO A 53 -29.28 49.16 8.79
CA PRO A 53 -28.17 48.22 8.60
C PRO A 53 -27.40 47.91 9.90
N ASP A 54 -27.30 48.86 10.83
CA ASP A 54 -26.58 48.68 12.10
C ASP A 54 -27.34 47.80 13.11
N ASP A 55 -28.64 47.58 12.89
CA ASP A 55 -29.46 46.67 13.69
C ASP A 55 -29.26 45.19 13.28
N TYR A 56 -28.38 44.90 12.33
CA TYR A 56 -28.01 43.54 11.95
C TYR A 56 -26.67 43.14 12.55
N ILE A 57 -26.75 42.35 13.61
CA ILE A 57 -25.61 41.96 14.45
C ILE A 57 -24.89 40.78 13.81
N GLY A 58 -23.58 40.91 13.62
CA GLY A 58 -22.71 39.86 13.13
C GLY A 58 -22.35 38.90 14.25
N VAL A 59 -22.64 37.63 14.02
CA VAL A 59 -22.39 36.53 14.95
C VAL A 59 -21.51 35.50 14.25
N ASP A 60 -20.47 35.00 14.93
CA ASP A 60 -19.61 33.96 14.36
C ASP A 60 -20.40 32.66 14.16
N LEU A 61 -20.28 32.09 12.96
CA LEU A 61 -21.06 30.92 12.56
C LEU A 61 -20.77 29.68 13.42
N LYS A 62 -19.57 29.56 13.98
CA LYS A 62 -19.13 28.39 14.76
C LYS A 62 -19.29 28.58 16.25
N THR A 63 -18.90 29.74 16.78
CA THR A 63 -18.91 29.99 18.23
C THR A 63 -20.23 30.56 18.71
N GLY A 64 -21.00 31.21 17.84
CA GLY A 64 -22.22 31.92 18.23
C GLY A 64 -21.96 33.21 19.00
N GLU A 65 -20.70 33.65 19.09
CA GLU A 65 -20.32 34.89 19.75
C GLU A 65 -20.56 36.10 18.85
N VAL A 66 -20.92 37.23 19.45
CA VAL A 66 -21.09 38.49 18.74
C VAL A 66 -19.72 39.03 18.34
N VAL A 67 -19.51 39.21 17.04
CA VAL A 67 -18.25 39.71 16.47
C VAL A 67 -18.37 41.12 15.89
N ASP A 68 -19.59 41.58 15.63
CA ASP A 68 -19.84 42.88 14.97
C ASP A 68 -21.22 43.45 15.34
N GLY A 69 -21.23 44.57 16.06
CA GLY A 69 -22.45 45.25 16.52
C GLY A 69 -22.53 45.35 18.05
N THR A 70 -23.28 46.33 18.54
CA THR A 70 -23.39 46.66 19.98
C THR A 70 -24.71 46.25 20.61
N ARG A 71 -25.72 45.93 19.80
CA ARG A 71 -27.03 45.46 20.28
C ARG A 71 -27.05 43.94 20.42
N LYS A 72 -27.97 43.45 21.24
CA LYS A 72 -28.14 42.02 21.47
C LYS A 72 -28.73 41.34 20.22
N PRO A 73 -28.13 40.24 19.71
CA PRO A 73 -28.71 39.48 18.59
C PRO A 73 -30.05 38.86 19.01
N SER A 74 -30.89 38.53 18.04
CA SER A 74 -32.17 37.86 18.28
C SER A 74 -32.02 36.60 19.15
N CYS A 75 -33.02 36.30 19.98
CA CYS A 75 -33.10 35.05 20.74
C CYS A 75 -33.13 33.79 19.84
N GLU A 76 -33.50 33.94 18.56
CA GLU A 76 -33.56 32.86 17.57
C GLU A 76 -32.20 32.58 16.88
N VAL A 77 -31.12 33.27 17.28
CA VAL A 77 -29.80 33.14 16.64
C VAL A 77 -29.30 31.71 16.57
N LEU A 78 -29.48 30.91 17.63
CA LEU A 78 -29.02 29.52 17.65
C LEU A 78 -29.75 28.64 16.62
N MET A 79 -31.03 28.90 16.36
CA MET A 79 -31.78 28.21 15.31
C MET A 79 -31.19 28.51 13.93
N HIS A 80 -30.93 29.79 13.65
CA HIS A 80 -30.35 30.21 12.38
C HIS A 80 -28.95 29.61 12.18
N LEU A 81 -28.10 29.65 13.20
CA LEU A 81 -26.76 29.05 13.17
C LEU A 81 -26.81 27.54 12.96
N GLY A 82 -27.75 26.84 13.60
CA GLY A 82 -27.95 25.40 13.38
C GLY A 82 -28.30 25.07 11.93
N CYS A 83 -29.20 25.85 11.31
CA CYS A 83 -29.54 25.69 9.90
C CYS A 83 -28.32 25.90 8.98
N TYR A 84 -27.54 26.94 9.22
CA TYR A 84 -26.33 27.21 8.43
C TYR A 84 -25.21 26.18 8.66
N ALA A 85 -25.10 25.60 9.86
CA ALA A 85 -24.08 24.60 10.19
C ALA A 85 -24.35 23.24 9.54
N VAL A 86 -25.61 22.88 9.33
CA VAL A 86 -26.00 21.59 8.71
C VAL A 86 -26.04 21.70 7.18
N ARG A 87 -26.33 22.88 6.64
CA ARG A 87 -26.52 23.10 5.20
C ARG A 87 -25.72 24.27 4.66
N ASP A 88 -24.59 23.94 4.05
CA ASP A 88 -23.70 24.91 3.42
C ASP A 88 -24.29 25.60 2.18
N ASP A 89 -25.45 25.19 1.68
CA ASP A 89 -26.15 25.82 0.55
C ASP A 89 -27.19 26.89 0.98
N ILE A 90 -27.53 27.00 2.28
CA ILE A 90 -28.46 28.04 2.77
C ILE A 90 -27.74 29.38 2.89
N LEU A 91 -28.04 30.34 2.01
CA LEU A 91 -27.37 31.66 2.03
C LEU A 91 -28.07 32.68 2.94
N ALA A 92 -29.39 32.57 3.11
CA ALA A 92 -30.20 33.45 3.93
C ALA A 92 -31.34 32.66 4.58
N ILE A 93 -31.84 33.15 5.71
CA ILE A 93 -33.00 32.60 6.42
C ILE A 93 -33.95 33.74 6.74
N ALA A 94 -35.20 33.59 6.33
CA ALA A 94 -36.31 34.45 6.76
C ALA A 94 -37.24 33.62 7.65
N HIS A 95 -37.35 34.01 8.91
CA HIS A 95 -38.23 33.42 9.90
C HIS A 95 -39.39 34.40 10.16
N THR A 96 -40.58 34.07 9.70
CA THR A 96 -41.73 34.97 9.71
C THR A 96 -42.76 34.54 10.74
N HIS A 97 -43.18 35.46 11.62
CA HIS A 97 -44.26 35.24 12.57
C HIS A 97 -45.58 35.74 11.97
N SER A 98 -46.02 35.14 10.87
CA SER A 98 -47.23 35.59 10.18
C SER A 98 -48.44 35.47 11.12
N PRO A 99 -49.18 36.55 11.41
CA PRO A 99 -50.32 36.49 12.33
C PRO A 99 -51.37 35.47 11.90
N LEU A 100 -51.57 35.33 10.59
CA LEU A 100 -52.50 34.36 10.03
C LEU A 100 -51.99 32.93 10.23
N ALA A 101 -50.72 32.66 9.95
CA ALA A 101 -50.14 31.33 10.17
C ALA A 101 -50.12 30.95 11.67
N VAL A 102 -49.79 31.90 12.55
CA VAL A 102 -49.78 31.71 14.00
C VAL A 102 -51.18 31.57 14.56
N ALA A 103 -52.16 32.33 14.06
CA ALA A 103 -53.56 32.20 14.48
C ALA A 103 -54.16 30.86 14.04
N VAL A 104 -53.90 30.44 12.80
CA VAL A 104 -54.36 29.15 12.25
C VAL A 104 -53.73 27.98 13.01
N ALA A 105 -52.41 28.02 13.26
CA ALA A 105 -51.72 27.01 14.06
C ALA A 105 -52.20 26.98 15.52
N SER A 106 -52.35 28.15 16.17
CA SER A 106 -52.84 28.25 17.55
C SER A 106 -54.30 27.81 17.70
N ALA A 107 -55.11 27.96 16.65
CA ALA A 107 -56.50 27.50 16.62
C ALA A 107 -56.62 25.98 16.33
N GLY A 108 -55.50 25.28 16.11
CA GLY A 108 -55.50 23.86 15.74
C GLY A 108 -56.08 23.59 14.35
N ILE A 109 -56.15 24.62 13.50
CA ILE A 109 -56.71 24.53 12.14
C ILE A 109 -55.56 24.14 11.21
N THR A 110 -55.73 23.07 10.43
CA THR A 110 -54.80 22.70 9.35
C THR A 110 -55.20 23.40 8.05
N LEU A 111 -54.22 23.82 7.24
CA LEU A 111 -54.50 24.42 5.94
C LEU A 111 -54.47 23.33 4.86
N PRO A 112 -55.48 23.28 3.97
CA PRO A 112 -55.40 22.43 2.78
C PRO A 112 -54.36 23.03 1.81
N PRO A 113 -53.46 22.22 1.23
CA PRO A 113 -52.55 22.69 0.21
C PRO A 113 -53.34 23.10 -1.04
N MET A 114 -53.15 24.33 -1.52
CA MET A 114 -53.92 24.87 -2.65
C MET A 114 -53.39 24.45 -4.03
N PHE A 115 -52.18 23.87 -4.09
CA PHE A 115 -51.54 23.46 -5.34
C PHE A 115 -51.18 21.97 -5.32
N PRO A 116 -51.35 21.24 -6.44
CA PRO A 116 -51.02 19.82 -6.54
C PRO A 116 -49.59 19.48 -6.14
N ASP A 117 -48.64 20.36 -6.47
CA ASP A 117 -47.23 20.18 -6.16
C ASP A 117 -46.97 20.17 -4.65
N PHE A 118 -47.75 20.94 -3.87
CA PHE A 118 -47.67 20.95 -2.40
C PHE A 118 -48.37 19.74 -1.77
N ILE A 119 -49.40 19.18 -2.40
CA ILE A 119 -50.02 17.93 -1.95
C ILE A 119 -49.01 16.77 -2.03
N ALA A 120 -48.22 16.73 -3.11
CA ALA A 120 -47.16 15.75 -3.29
C ALA A 120 -46.01 15.90 -2.27
N LEU A 121 -45.76 17.13 -1.79
CA LEU A 121 -44.63 17.44 -0.90
C LEU A 121 -44.99 17.37 0.60
N LEU A 122 -46.21 17.78 0.96
CA LEU A 122 -46.64 17.99 2.35
C LEU A 122 -47.80 17.08 2.78
N GLY A 123 -48.42 16.35 1.85
CA GLY A 123 -49.63 15.55 2.08
C GLY A 123 -50.92 16.34 1.89
N THR A 124 -52.06 15.77 2.29
CA THR A 124 -53.40 16.38 2.08
C THR A 124 -53.70 17.57 3.00
N GLU A 125 -52.88 17.79 4.03
CA GLU A 125 -52.99 18.88 4.99
C GLU A 125 -51.59 19.38 5.36
N VAL A 126 -51.47 20.68 5.66
CA VAL A 126 -50.24 21.23 6.26
C VAL A 126 -50.15 20.74 7.71
N PRO A 127 -49.13 19.94 8.10
CA PRO A 127 -49.04 19.39 9.44
C PRO A 127 -48.86 20.50 10.48
N THR A 128 -49.69 20.51 11.54
CA THR A 128 -49.56 21.41 12.69
C THR A 128 -49.11 20.63 13.93
N ILE A 129 -48.34 21.28 14.80
CA ILE A 129 -47.96 20.74 16.12
C ILE A 129 -48.50 21.68 17.21
N PRO A 130 -48.85 21.17 18.41
CA PRO A 130 -49.07 22.03 19.57
C PRO A 130 -47.86 22.95 19.80
N TYR A 131 -48.06 24.15 20.35
CA TYR A 131 -46.94 25.03 20.68
C TYR A 131 -46.03 24.33 21.70
N VAL A 132 -44.85 23.92 21.23
CA VAL A 132 -43.77 23.35 22.03
C VAL A 132 -42.54 24.20 21.77
N VAL A 133 -41.75 24.50 22.80
CA VAL A 133 -40.47 25.20 22.65
C VAL A 133 -39.52 24.29 21.85
N PRO A 134 -39.22 24.57 20.57
CA PRO A 134 -38.35 23.72 19.77
C PRO A 134 -36.90 24.00 20.21
N ALA A 135 -36.15 22.97 20.57
CA ALA A 135 -34.73 23.02 20.96
C ALA A 135 -34.41 23.37 22.43
N GLY A 136 -35.25 22.98 23.38
CA GLY A 136 -34.80 22.86 24.76
C GLY A 136 -33.75 21.74 24.91
N ARG A 137 -32.59 22.04 25.51
CA ARG A 137 -31.57 21.04 25.88
C ARG A 137 -32.17 19.86 26.67
N GLU A 138 -33.21 20.14 27.44
CA GLU A 138 -33.94 19.16 28.24
C GLU A 138 -34.57 18.03 27.42
N LEU A 139 -35.19 18.30 26.27
CA LEU A 139 -35.74 17.24 25.41
C LEU A 139 -34.63 16.34 24.85
N ALA A 140 -33.52 16.94 24.42
CA ALA A 140 -32.38 16.20 23.91
C ALA A 140 -31.75 15.31 25.00
N ASP A 141 -31.53 15.86 26.20
CA ASP A 141 -30.99 15.11 27.34
C ASP A 141 -31.91 13.95 27.73
N ARG A 142 -33.24 14.14 27.70
CA ARG A 142 -34.23 13.09 27.97
C ARG A 142 -34.24 11.97 26.93
N VAL A 143 -34.13 12.31 25.64
CA VAL A 143 -34.02 11.31 24.58
C VAL A 143 -32.73 10.50 24.74
N VAL A 144 -31.61 11.15 25.02
CA VAL A 144 -30.33 10.48 25.26
C VAL A 144 -30.40 9.55 26.48
N GLU A 145 -30.97 10.01 27.59
CA GLU A 145 -31.16 9.22 28.80
C GLU A 145 -32.06 8.00 28.57
N ALA A 146 -33.19 8.19 27.89
CA ALA A 146 -34.15 7.12 27.60
C ALA A 146 -33.57 6.06 26.65
N VAL A 147 -32.85 6.47 25.59
CA VAL A 147 -32.19 5.54 24.68
C VAL A 147 -31.07 4.77 25.37
N ARG A 148 -30.28 5.43 26.24
CA ARG A 148 -29.19 4.78 26.98
C ARG A 148 -29.72 3.77 28.02
N SER A 149 -30.79 4.12 28.74
CA SER A 149 -31.40 3.25 29.76
C SER A 149 -32.28 2.15 29.17
N GLY A 150 -32.88 2.37 27.99
CA GLY A 150 -33.73 1.43 27.29
C GLY A 150 -33.01 0.30 26.55
N ASN A 151 -31.66 0.28 26.56
CA ASN A 151 -30.84 -0.75 25.91
C ASN A 151 -29.89 -1.43 26.92
N TYR A 152 -30.45 -2.00 27.98
CA TYR A 152 -29.71 -2.61 29.09
C TYR A 152 -30.37 -3.90 29.58
N GLU A 153 -29.57 -4.93 29.88
CA GLU A 153 -30.03 -6.17 30.52
C GLU A 153 -29.59 -6.22 31.98
N SER A 154 -30.54 -6.53 32.87
CA SER A 154 -30.27 -6.68 34.30
C SER A 154 -30.13 -8.15 34.71
N ALA A 155 -29.19 -8.44 35.61
CA ALA A 155 -29.04 -9.76 36.22
C ALA A 155 -29.84 -9.81 37.53
N GLY A 156 -30.83 -10.71 37.60
CA GLY A 156 -31.65 -10.95 38.80
C GLY A 156 -31.06 -11.98 39.75
N ARG A 157 -29.82 -12.43 39.48
CA ARG A 157 -29.11 -13.50 40.21
C ARG A 157 -29.91 -14.80 40.18
N LEU A 158 -30.01 -15.51 41.30
CA LEU A 158 -30.45 -16.89 41.37
C LEU A 158 -31.52 -17.02 42.45
N ILE A 159 -32.61 -17.70 42.11
CA ILE A 159 -33.64 -18.11 43.07
C ILE A 159 -33.61 -19.62 43.15
N GLU A 160 -33.44 -20.14 44.36
CA GLU A 160 -33.54 -21.56 44.63
C GLU A 160 -34.99 -21.89 45.01
N PHE A 161 -35.61 -22.82 44.29
CA PHE A 161 -36.95 -23.31 44.58
C PHE A 161 -36.97 -24.84 44.46
N GLY A 162 -37.28 -25.52 45.56
CA GLY A 162 -37.36 -26.99 45.59
C GLY A 162 -36.02 -27.70 45.30
N GLY A 163 -34.89 -27.12 45.72
CA GLY A 163 -33.55 -27.68 45.46
C GLY A 163 -33.06 -27.52 44.01
N THR A 164 -33.78 -26.76 43.17
CA THR A 164 -33.33 -26.37 41.83
C THR A 164 -33.07 -24.87 41.79
N GLU A 165 -31.93 -24.49 41.23
CA GLU A 165 -31.52 -23.12 41.06
C GLU A 165 -32.00 -22.53 39.72
N TYR A 166 -32.74 -21.43 39.78
CA TYR A 166 -33.23 -20.69 38.60
C TYR A 166 -32.49 -19.37 38.45
N ASN A 167 -31.77 -19.22 37.34
CA ASN A 167 -31.13 -17.95 36.98
C ASN A 167 -32.15 -16.96 36.42
N ILE A 168 -32.26 -15.79 37.05
CA ILE A 168 -33.16 -14.72 36.63
C ILE A 168 -32.40 -13.68 35.82
N ARG A 169 -32.93 -13.37 34.63
CA ARG A 169 -32.37 -12.37 33.73
C ARG A 169 -33.47 -11.45 33.21
N GLY A 170 -33.31 -10.15 33.41
CA GLY A 170 -34.11 -9.10 32.78
C GLY A 170 -33.61 -8.87 31.35
N ARG A 171 -34.48 -9.11 30.37
CA ARG A 171 -34.19 -8.86 28.95
C ARG A 171 -34.50 -7.41 28.63
N GLY A 172 -33.57 -6.71 27.97
CA GLY A 172 -33.71 -5.29 27.64
C GLY A 172 -32.79 -4.80 26.52
N TYR A 173 -32.18 -5.70 25.75
CA TYR A 173 -31.51 -5.32 24.50
C TYR A 173 -32.53 -5.05 23.38
N LEU A 174 -32.32 -3.95 22.67
CA LEU A 174 -33.07 -3.61 21.47
C LEU A 174 -32.70 -4.59 20.33
N LYS A 175 -33.69 -5.14 19.63
CA LYS A 175 -33.49 -6.09 18.53
C LYS A 175 -33.99 -5.57 17.19
N SER A 176 -34.85 -4.56 17.23
CA SER A 176 -35.50 -4.00 16.05
C SER A 176 -35.65 -2.49 16.17
N VAL A 177 -35.87 -1.84 15.03
CA VAL A 177 -36.20 -0.41 14.95
C VAL A 177 -37.42 -0.08 15.82
N ARG A 178 -38.42 -0.97 15.83
CA ARG A 178 -39.64 -0.82 16.64
C ARG A 178 -39.36 -0.79 18.13
N ASP A 179 -38.33 -1.49 18.60
CA ASP A 179 -37.98 -1.47 20.02
C ASP A 179 -37.47 -0.09 20.42
N LEU A 180 -36.64 0.53 19.57
CA LEU A 180 -36.10 1.87 19.77
C LEU A 180 -37.20 2.95 19.67
N GLU A 181 -38.13 2.80 18.72
CA GLU A 181 -39.30 3.67 18.55
C GLU A 181 -40.23 3.69 19.78
N ASN A 182 -40.36 2.56 20.46
CA ASN A 182 -41.27 2.39 21.59
C ASN A 182 -40.66 2.73 22.95
N ILE A 183 -39.39 3.15 23.00
CA ILE A 183 -38.78 3.65 24.24
C ILE A 183 -39.58 4.85 24.74
N VAL A 184 -39.98 4.76 26.01
CA VAL A 184 -40.76 5.81 26.69
C VAL A 184 -39.82 6.90 27.17
N LEU A 185 -40.13 8.15 26.81
CA LEU A 185 -39.40 9.35 27.21
C LEU A 185 -39.95 9.93 28.52
N THR A 186 -41.28 10.07 28.58
CA THR A 186 -42.01 10.55 29.76
C THR A 186 -43.48 10.11 29.66
N ALA A 187 -44.26 10.31 30.71
CA ALA A 187 -45.71 10.16 30.68
C ALA A 187 -46.37 11.52 30.94
N SER A 188 -47.49 11.79 30.27
CA SER A 188 -48.33 12.94 30.60
C SER A 188 -48.90 12.81 32.01
N ASP A 189 -49.39 13.91 32.60
CA ASP A 189 -50.09 13.91 33.89
C ASP A 189 -51.34 13.01 33.88
N THR A 190 -51.87 12.72 32.68
CA THR A 190 -52.98 11.80 32.41
C THR A 190 -52.55 10.34 32.22
N GLY A 191 -51.25 10.04 32.33
CA GLY A 191 -50.68 8.68 32.22
C GLY A 191 -50.43 8.18 30.79
N THR A 192 -50.55 9.04 29.77
CA THR A 192 -50.27 8.66 28.38
C THR A 192 -48.76 8.72 28.11
N PRO A 193 -48.10 7.62 27.71
CA PRO A 193 -46.65 7.63 27.48
C PRO A 193 -46.30 8.34 26.18
N ILE A 194 -45.33 9.26 26.25
CA ILE A 194 -44.65 9.89 25.12
C ILE A 194 -43.41 9.06 24.79
N ARG A 195 -43.30 8.58 23.56
CA ARG A 195 -42.24 7.68 23.09
C ARG A 195 -41.30 8.36 22.10
N VAL A 196 -40.18 7.72 21.79
CA VAL A 196 -39.22 8.21 20.78
C VAL A 196 -39.90 8.48 19.43
N LYS A 197 -40.81 7.60 18.99
CA LYS A 197 -41.56 7.79 17.73
C LYS A 197 -42.50 8.99 17.72
N ASP A 198 -42.92 9.46 18.89
CA ASP A 198 -43.86 10.58 19.02
C ASP A 198 -43.13 11.93 18.91
N VAL A 199 -41.79 11.93 19.04
CA VAL A 199 -40.93 13.13 18.94
C VAL A 199 -39.97 13.10 17.74
N GLY A 200 -39.89 11.99 17.01
CA GLY A 200 -39.01 11.85 15.85
C GLY A 200 -39.13 10.50 15.13
N SER A 201 -38.53 10.40 13.95
CA SER A 201 -38.51 9.17 13.14
C SER A 201 -37.24 8.35 13.40
N VAL A 202 -37.38 7.03 13.57
CA VAL A 202 -36.25 6.11 13.65
C VAL A 202 -36.10 5.38 12.32
N ALA A 203 -34.91 5.44 11.72
CA ALA A 203 -34.59 4.74 10.49
C ALA A 203 -33.20 4.11 10.57
N ILE A 204 -33.02 2.98 9.87
CA ILE A 204 -31.68 2.41 9.66
C ILE A 204 -31.03 3.17 8.52
N GLY A 205 -30.02 3.97 8.86
CA GLY A 205 -29.19 4.68 7.90
C GLY A 205 -27.79 4.08 7.77
N PRO A 206 -27.05 4.43 6.72
CA PRO A 206 -25.62 4.13 6.65
C PRO A 206 -24.87 4.97 7.70
N ASP A 207 -23.77 4.42 8.22
CA ASP A 207 -22.83 5.20 9.01
C ASP A 207 -22.03 6.16 8.09
N ILE A 208 -21.36 7.14 8.69
CA ILE A 208 -20.53 8.11 7.98
C ILE A 208 -19.41 7.36 7.24
N ARG A 209 -19.44 7.44 5.91
CA ARG A 209 -18.41 6.84 5.05
C ARG A 209 -17.10 7.62 5.20
N ARG A 210 -16.11 7.01 5.85
CA ARG A 210 -14.73 7.56 5.94
C ARG A 210 -13.87 7.23 4.73
N GLY A 211 -14.34 6.34 3.86
CA GLY A 211 -13.65 5.94 2.63
C GLY A 211 -14.66 5.41 1.62
N VAL A 212 -14.36 5.61 0.35
CA VAL A 212 -15.11 5.09 -0.79
C VAL A 212 -14.15 4.29 -1.65
N SER A 213 -14.63 3.19 -2.22
CA SER A 213 -13.87 2.38 -3.16
C SER A 213 -14.72 2.18 -4.39
N ASP A 214 -14.15 2.50 -5.53
CA ASP A 214 -14.78 2.34 -6.85
C ASP A 214 -13.94 1.35 -7.66
N LEU A 215 -14.62 0.56 -8.50
CA LEU A 215 -13.96 -0.39 -9.41
C LEU A 215 -14.20 0.04 -10.86
N ASP A 216 -13.13 0.49 -11.52
CA ASP A 216 -13.08 0.85 -12.95
C ASP A 216 -14.15 1.89 -13.38
N GLY A 217 -14.60 2.77 -12.49
CA GLY A 217 -15.62 3.77 -12.75
C GLY A 217 -17.04 3.21 -12.84
N LYS A 218 -17.26 1.95 -12.45
CA LYS A 218 -18.57 1.28 -12.54
C LYS A 218 -19.40 1.40 -11.25
N GLY A 219 -18.88 2.07 -10.23
CA GLY A 219 -19.57 2.35 -8.99
C GLY A 219 -18.91 1.74 -7.75
N ASP A 220 -19.55 2.01 -6.62
CA ASP A 220 -19.10 1.64 -5.29
C ASP A 220 -18.96 0.11 -5.13
N VAL A 221 -17.79 -0.33 -4.68
CA VAL A 221 -17.51 -1.72 -4.34
C VAL A 221 -16.91 -1.84 -2.94
N VAL A 222 -16.96 -3.05 -2.38
CA VAL A 222 -16.24 -3.37 -1.16
C VAL A 222 -14.79 -3.74 -1.51
N SER A 223 -13.84 -2.99 -0.98
CA SER A 223 -12.40 -3.26 -1.13
C SER A 223 -11.80 -3.81 0.16
N GLY A 224 -10.80 -4.68 0.02
CA GLY A 224 -10.04 -5.25 1.12
C GLY A 224 -8.55 -5.23 0.79
N ILE A 225 -7.73 -4.74 1.72
CA ILE A 225 -6.26 -4.70 1.58
C ILE A 225 -5.66 -5.68 2.57
N VAL A 226 -4.81 -6.57 2.08
CA VAL A 226 -4.04 -7.48 2.93
C VAL A 226 -2.68 -6.86 3.23
N VAL A 227 -2.48 -6.46 4.49
CA VAL A 227 -1.20 -5.90 4.95
C VAL A 227 -0.34 -7.00 5.54
N MET A 228 0.81 -7.26 4.92
CA MET A 228 1.78 -8.25 5.40
C MET A 228 2.55 -7.73 6.62
N ARG A 229 2.82 -8.61 7.59
CA ARG A 229 3.72 -8.33 8.71
C ARG A 229 5.14 -8.02 8.21
N HIS A 230 5.81 -7.07 8.86
CA HIS A 230 7.20 -6.73 8.57
C HIS A 230 8.13 -7.96 8.66
N GLY A 231 9.07 -8.07 7.72
CA GLY A 231 10.07 -9.14 7.66
C GLY A 231 9.58 -10.52 7.18
N GLN A 232 8.30 -10.67 6.83
CA GLN A 232 7.78 -11.93 6.28
C GLN A 232 8.03 -12.07 4.76
N ASN A 233 7.94 -13.29 4.24
CA ASN A 233 8.02 -13.55 2.80
C ASN A 233 6.69 -13.20 2.12
N ALA A 234 6.75 -12.22 1.21
CA ALA A 234 5.56 -11.75 0.49
C ALA A 234 4.91 -12.83 -0.38
N LEU A 235 5.71 -13.62 -1.10
CA LEU A 235 5.19 -14.66 -2.00
C LEU A 235 4.44 -15.74 -1.19
N GLU A 236 5.04 -16.23 -0.11
CA GLU A 236 4.42 -17.22 0.76
C GLU A 236 3.11 -16.72 1.39
N VAL A 237 3.09 -15.47 1.85
CA VAL A 237 1.88 -14.85 2.42
C VAL A 237 0.78 -14.74 1.35
N ILE A 238 1.11 -14.28 0.15
CA ILE A 238 0.15 -14.16 -0.96
C ILE A 238 -0.41 -15.53 -1.34
N ASP A 239 0.43 -16.57 -1.41
CA ASP A 239 -0.01 -17.92 -1.75
C ASP A 239 -0.98 -18.48 -0.70
N ARG A 240 -0.72 -18.26 0.59
CA ARG A 240 -1.64 -18.63 1.67
C ARG A 240 -2.96 -17.85 1.61
N VAL A 241 -2.91 -16.56 1.30
CA VAL A 241 -4.11 -15.73 1.15
C VAL A 241 -4.96 -16.22 -0.02
N LYS A 242 -4.35 -16.47 -1.19
CA LYS A 242 -5.04 -17.03 -2.35
C LYS A 242 -5.63 -18.40 -2.06
N ALA A 243 -4.91 -19.25 -1.33
CA ALA A 243 -5.43 -20.54 -0.90
C ALA A 243 -6.65 -20.38 0.02
N LYS A 244 -6.61 -19.44 0.97
CA LYS A 244 -7.74 -19.19 1.87
C LYS A 244 -8.94 -18.58 1.14
N ILE A 245 -8.73 -17.71 0.17
CA ILE A 245 -9.79 -17.15 -0.68
C ILE A 245 -10.52 -18.28 -1.42
N ARG A 246 -9.77 -19.21 -2.04
CA ARG A 246 -10.36 -20.38 -2.72
C ARG A 246 -11.13 -21.29 -1.78
N GLU A 247 -10.74 -21.37 -0.51
CA GLU A 247 -11.43 -22.17 0.50
C GLU A 247 -12.78 -21.54 0.92
N ILE A 248 -12.87 -20.21 1.02
CA ILE A 248 -14.09 -19.52 1.46
C ILE A 248 -15.07 -19.22 0.32
N GLU A 249 -14.59 -19.20 -0.92
CA GLU A 249 -15.37 -18.84 -2.12
C GLU A 249 -16.70 -19.63 -2.25
N PRO A 250 -16.77 -20.95 -1.95
CA PRO A 250 -18.03 -21.69 -1.99
C PRO A 250 -19.06 -21.27 -0.94
N GLY A 251 -18.63 -20.63 0.16
CA GLY A 251 -19.50 -20.15 1.23
C GLY A 251 -20.07 -18.75 0.99
N LEU A 252 -19.70 -18.10 -0.11
CA LEU A 252 -20.15 -16.75 -0.42
C LEU A 252 -21.60 -16.76 -0.93
N PRO A 253 -22.40 -15.70 -0.61
CA PRO A 253 -23.75 -15.56 -1.16
C PRO A 253 -23.77 -15.53 -2.70
N PRO A 254 -24.88 -15.94 -3.33
CA PRO A 254 -25.01 -15.89 -4.79
C PRO A 254 -24.72 -14.49 -5.35
N GLY A 255 -23.85 -14.41 -6.36
CA GLY A 255 -23.48 -13.15 -7.02
C GLY A 255 -22.27 -12.42 -6.42
N VAL A 256 -21.76 -12.84 -5.26
CA VAL A 256 -20.55 -12.27 -4.67
C VAL A 256 -19.30 -12.88 -5.31
N LYS A 257 -18.37 -12.04 -5.75
CA LYS A 257 -17.08 -12.46 -6.33
C LYS A 257 -15.93 -11.66 -5.73
N ILE A 258 -14.82 -12.31 -5.46
CA ILE A 258 -13.59 -11.66 -5.00
C ILE A 258 -12.66 -11.50 -6.21
N VAL A 259 -12.47 -10.26 -6.66
CA VAL A 259 -11.62 -9.95 -7.81
C VAL A 259 -10.31 -9.31 -7.32
N PRO A 260 -9.14 -9.94 -7.55
CA PRO A 260 -7.87 -9.35 -7.16
C PRO A 260 -7.52 -8.19 -8.10
N ILE A 261 -7.41 -6.98 -7.53
CA ILE A 261 -7.03 -5.76 -8.28
C ILE A 261 -5.51 -5.53 -8.31
N TYR A 262 -4.79 -5.99 -7.30
CA TYR A 262 -3.34 -5.82 -7.17
C TYR A 262 -2.74 -7.07 -6.56
N ASP A 263 -1.77 -7.65 -7.28
CA ASP A 263 -1.08 -8.85 -6.88
C ASP A 263 0.43 -8.70 -7.09
N ARG A 264 1.16 -8.57 -5.98
CA ARG A 264 2.62 -8.42 -6.00
C ARG A 264 3.34 -9.70 -6.43
N SER A 265 2.70 -10.87 -6.36
CA SER A 265 3.35 -12.14 -6.71
C SER A 265 3.74 -12.20 -8.19
N ASP A 266 2.97 -11.58 -9.10
CA ASP A 266 3.31 -11.51 -10.53
C ASP A 266 4.67 -10.85 -10.76
N LEU A 267 4.92 -9.70 -10.11
CA LEU A 267 6.21 -9.02 -10.20
C LEU A 267 7.35 -9.87 -9.62
N ILE A 268 7.12 -10.55 -8.49
CA ILE A 268 8.13 -11.40 -7.85
C ILE A 268 8.49 -12.59 -8.76
N LEU A 269 7.48 -13.26 -9.33
CA LEU A 269 7.69 -14.41 -10.21
C LEU A 269 8.41 -13.99 -11.51
N ARG A 270 7.98 -12.88 -12.13
CA ARG A 270 8.68 -12.31 -13.29
C ARG A 270 10.13 -11.96 -12.98
N ALA A 271 10.42 -11.41 -11.81
CA ALA A 271 11.79 -11.12 -11.39
C ALA A 271 12.62 -12.41 -11.22
N ILE A 272 12.03 -13.48 -10.68
CA ILE A 272 12.66 -14.80 -10.53
C ILE A 272 12.89 -15.46 -11.91
N ASP A 273 11.96 -15.33 -12.84
CA ASP A 273 12.11 -15.92 -14.16
C ASP A 273 13.13 -15.14 -15.01
N ASN A 274 13.13 -13.81 -14.90
CA ASN A 274 14.19 -12.98 -15.47
C ASN A 274 15.57 -13.33 -14.89
N LEU A 275 15.64 -13.61 -13.57
CA LEU A 275 16.83 -14.09 -12.88
C LEU A 275 17.36 -15.40 -13.50
N LYS A 276 16.48 -16.39 -13.69
CA LYS A 276 16.86 -17.68 -14.28
C LYS A 276 17.35 -17.51 -15.71
N SER A 277 16.65 -16.72 -16.54
CA SER A 277 17.05 -16.45 -17.93
C SER A 277 18.40 -15.76 -18.00
N THR A 278 18.58 -14.69 -17.23
CA THR A 278 19.82 -13.91 -17.22
C THR A 278 21.01 -14.75 -16.78
N ILE A 279 20.89 -15.56 -15.73
CA ILE A 279 21.99 -16.45 -15.31
C ILE A 279 22.33 -17.44 -16.42
N LEU A 280 21.33 -18.02 -17.09
CA LEU A 280 21.56 -18.96 -18.19
C LEU A 280 22.23 -18.28 -19.39
N GLU A 281 21.76 -17.11 -19.79
CA GLU A 281 22.33 -16.29 -20.87
C GLU A 281 23.79 -15.92 -20.58
N VAL A 282 24.09 -15.48 -19.36
CA VAL A 282 25.45 -15.15 -18.93
C VAL A 282 26.33 -16.40 -18.91
N LEU A 283 25.85 -17.53 -18.39
CA LEU A 283 26.60 -18.79 -18.40
C LEU A 283 26.93 -19.26 -19.81
N ILE A 284 25.96 -19.22 -20.73
CA ILE A 284 26.16 -19.58 -22.13
C ILE A 284 27.15 -18.62 -22.79
N THR A 285 27.00 -17.32 -22.58
CA THR A 285 27.89 -16.30 -23.16
C THR A 285 29.33 -16.50 -22.68
N VAL A 286 29.52 -16.70 -21.37
CA VAL A 286 30.83 -17.01 -20.78
C VAL A 286 31.39 -18.30 -21.38
N ALA A 287 30.59 -19.36 -21.46
CA ALA A 287 31.02 -20.62 -22.05
C ALA A 287 31.50 -20.41 -23.49
N LEU A 288 30.72 -19.71 -24.32
CA LEU A 288 31.07 -19.41 -25.71
C LEU A 288 32.39 -18.63 -25.83
N VAL A 289 32.59 -17.60 -25.01
CA VAL A 289 33.84 -16.82 -25.00
C VAL A 289 35.01 -17.70 -24.58
N VAL A 290 34.87 -18.48 -23.51
CA VAL A 290 35.91 -19.39 -23.02
C VAL A 290 36.26 -20.46 -24.06
N PHE A 291 35.27 -21.04 -24.74
CA PHE A 291 35.48 -21.98 -25.85
C PHE A 291 36.18 -21.31 -27.04
N LEU A 292 35.81 -20.07 -27.36
CA LEU A 292 36.40 -19.30 -28.45
C LEU A 292 37.88 -19.01 -28.22
N PHE A 293 38.30 -18.70 -26.99
CA PHE A 293 39.70 -18.37 -26.69
C PHE A 293 40.60 -19.60 -26.47
N LEU A 294 40.08 -20.65 -25.83
CA LEU A 294 40.93 -21.77 -25.42
C LEU A 294 41.04 -22.87 -26.48
N TRP A 295 40.09 -22.98 -27.41
CA TRP A 295 39.97 -24.05 -28.42
C TRP A 295 40.29 -25.48 -27.93
N HIS A 296 40.13 -25.73 -26.62
CA HIS A 296 40.48 -26.97 -25.94
C HIS A 296 39.36 -27.32 -24.96
N ILE A 297 38.53 -28.30 -25.35
CA ILE A 297 37.28 -28.64 -24.66
C ILE A 297 37.48 -28.95 -23.17
N PRO A 298 38.46 -29.78 -22.75
CA PRO A 298 38.68 -30.09 -21.34
C PRO A 298 39.03 -28.86 -20.49
N SER A 299 39.80 -27.93 -21.06
CA SER A 299 40.21 -26.70 -20.37
C SER A 299 39.08 -25.68 -20.29
N ALA A 300 38.27 -25.59 -21.36
CA ALA A 300 37.11 -24.71 -21.41
C ALA A 300 35.98 -25.18 -20.49
N LEU A 301 35.84 -26.49 -20.25
CA LEU A 301 34.83 -27.04 -19.37
C LEU A 301 35.03 -26.65 -17.89
N ILE A 302 36.27 -26.36 -17.49
CA ILE A 302 36.61 -26.03 -16.09
C ILE A 302 35.90 -24.75 -15.65
N PRO A 303 36.09 -23.57 -16.28
CA PRO A 303 35.31 -22.37 -15.94
C PRO A 303 33.80 -22.57 -16.05
N VAL A 304 33.34 -23.33 -17.05
CA VAL A 304 31.91 -23.58 -17.31
C VAL A 304 31.24 -24.35 -16.16
N VAL A 305 31.94 -25.28 -15.52
CA VAL A 305 31.44 -26.05 -14.37
C VAL A 305 31.66 -25.30 -13.05
N THR A 306 32.81 -24.64 -12.89
CA THR A 306 33.16 -23.92 -11.67
C THR A 306 32.21 -22.75 -11.41
N LEU A 307 31.78 -22.02 -12.45
CA LEU A 307 30.94 -20.84 -12.29
C LEU A 307 29.55 -21.13 -11.69
N PRO A 308 28.74 -22.09 -12.19
CA PRO A 308 27.50 -22.51 -11.55
C PRO A 308 27.68 -22.96 -10.09
N ILE A 309 28.79 -23.65 -9.79
CA ILE A 309 29.09 -24.14 -8.44
C ILE A 309 29.36 -22.97 -7.49
N ILE A 310 30.14 -21.98 -7.92
CA ILE A 310 30.38 -20.75 -7.14
C ILE A 310 29.04 -20.07 -6.84
N ILE A 311 28.18 -19.89 -7.86
CA ILE A 311 26.87 -19.27 -7.70
C ILE A 311 26.01 -20.06 -6.71
N LEU A 312 25.92 -21.38 -6.87
CA LEU A 312 25.13 -22.25 -5.98
C LEU A 312 25.62 -22.17 -4.53
N LEU A 313 26.93 -22.22 -4.31
CA LEU A 313 27.52 -22.13 -2.97
C LEU A 313 27.37 -20.74 -2.36
N SER A 314 27.28 -19.67 -3.18
CA SER A 314 27.01 -18.31 -2.69
C SER A 314 25.64 -18.15 -2.03
N PHE A 315 24.65 -18.98 -2.39
CA PHE A 315 23.33 -18.96 -1.72
C PHE A 315 23.36 -19.43 -0.27
N ILE A 316 24.39 -20.18 0.17
CA ILE A 316 24.55 -20.62 1.56
C ILE A 316 24.69 -19.41 2.49
N PRO A 317 25.73 -18.54 2.35
CA PRO A 317 25.85 -17.35 3.19
C PRO A 317 24.72 -16.34 2.96
N PHE A 318 24.11 -16.27 1.76
CA PHE A 318 22.94 -15.41 1.53
C PHE A 318 21.78 -15.77 2.44
N ARG A 319 21.49 -17.07 2.55
CA ARG A 319 20.43 -17.58 3.42
C ARG A 319 20.75 -17.34 4.90
N MET A 320 22.01 -17.49 5.30
CA MET A 320 22.44 -17.24 6.68
C MET A 320 22.31 -15.76 7.08
N LEU A 321 22.52 -14.83 6.14
CA LEU A 321 22.41 -13.39 6.36
C LEU A 321 21.00 -12.81 6.06
N GLY A 322 20.05 -13.66 5.69
CA GLY A 322 18.68 -13.23 5.38
C GLY A 322 18.55 -12.38 4.11
N VAL A 323 19.51 -12.47 3.19
CA VAL A 323 19.47 -11.73 1.92
C VAL A 323 18.40 -12.35 1.02
N THR A 324 17.39 -11.57 0.65
CA THR A 324 16.30 -12.03 -0.23
C THR A 324 16.75 -12.08 -1.69
N ALA A 325 16.21 -13.04 -2.45
CA ALA A 325 16.41 -13.11 -3.90
C ALA A 325 15.49 -12.07 -4.58
N ASN A 326 16.08 -11.00 -5.08
CA ASN A 326 15.42 -9.90 -5.76
C ASN A 326 16.34 -9.37 -6.88
N ILE A 327 15.86 -8.40 -7.65
CA ILE A 327 16.60 -7.87 -8.80
C ILE A 327 17.96 -7.28 -8.38
N MET A 328 18.03 -6.61 -7.22
CA MET A 328 19.28 -6.03 -6.71
C MET A 328 20.27 -7.10 -6.24
N SER A 329 19.83 -8.12 -5.51
CA SER A 329 20.72 -9.21 -5.09
C SER A 329 21.17 -10.07 -6.27
N LEU A 330 20.33 -10.23 -7.31
CA LEU A 330 20.76 -10.81 -8.58
C LEU A 330 21.83 -9.96 -9.28
N GLY A 331 21.62 -8.65 -9.37
CA GLY A 331 22.58 -7.75 -10.03
C GLY A 331 23.99 -7.90 -9.46
N GLY A 332 24.11 -8.16 -8.15
CA GLY A 332 25.40 -8.39 -7.50
C GLY A 332 26.07 -9.67 -7.97
N ILE A 333 25.31 -10.75 -8.13
CA ILE A 333 25.79 -12.02 -8.70
C ILE A 333 26.20 -11.81 -10.17
N ALA A 334 25.37 -11.14 -10.98
CA ALA A 334 25.64 -10.90 -12.39
C ALA A 334 26.93 -10.09 -12.60
N ILE A 335 27.15 -9.05 -11.80
CA ILE A 335 28.40 -8.26 -11.81
C ILE A 335 29.59 -9.11 -11.36
N ALA A 336 29.41 -9.98 -10.37
CA ALA A 336 30.48 -10.84 -9.87
C ALA A 336 30.93 -11.85 -10.93
N ILE A 337 30.04 -12.38 -11.78
CA ILE A 337 30.37 -13.43 -12.76
C ILE A 337 31.55 -13.02 -13.66
N GLY A 338 31.58 -11.78 -14.15
CA GLY A 338 32.70 -11.32 -15.00
C GLY A 338 34.06 -11.45 -14.31
N ALA A 339 34.16 -11.02 -13.06
CA ALA A 339 35.40 -11.10 -12.28
C ALA A 339 35.75 -12.54 -11.84
N MET A 340 34.74 -13.37 -11.56
CA MET A 340 34.93 -14.77 -11.18
C MET A 340 35.48 -15.60 -12.35
N VAL A 341 35.01 -15.31 -13.56
CA VAL A 341 35.45 -15.98 -14.79
C VAL A 341 36.88 -15.60 -15.15
N ASP A 342 37.24 -14.32 -15.04
CA ASP A 342 38.59 -13.84 -15.32
C ASP A 342 39.65 -14.61 -14.52
N ALA A 343 39.45 -14.75 -13.21
CA ALA A 343 40.35 -15.53 -12.37
C ALA A 343 40.47 -17.00 -12.81
N ALA A 344 39.38 -17.63 -13.23
CA ALA A 344 39.41 -19.01 -13.74
C ALA A 344 40.15 -19.10 -15.08
N ILE A 345 39.94 -18.14 -16.00
CA ILE A 345 40.60 -18.07 -17.31
C ILE A 345 42.11 -17.90 -17.15
N VAL A 346 42.57 -16.98 -16.30
CA VAL A 346 44.01 -16.74 -16.05
C VAL A 346 44.71 -18.04 -15.63
N VAL A 347 44.10 -18.82 -14.74
CA VAL A 347 44.67 -20.11 -14.32
C VAL A 347 44.65 -21.14 -15.47
N VAL A 348 43.64 -21.10 -16.35
CA VAL A 348 43.58 -21.98 -17.56
C VAL A 348 44.70 -21.64 -18.52
N GLU A 349 44.83 -20.38 -18.86
CA GLU A 349 45.83 -19.89 -19.79
C GLU A 349 47.25 -20.24 -19.30
N GLN A 350 47.53 -20.01 -18.01
CA GLN A 350 48.83 -20.35 -17.43
C GLN A 350 49.11 -21.84 -17.43
N THR A 351 48.09 -22.65 -17.14
CA THR A 351 48.21 -24.11 -17.22
C THR A 351 48.49 -24.56 -18.65
N HIS A 352 47.78 -23.99 -19.63
CA HIS A 352 47.92 -24.29 -21.04
C HIS A 352 49.30 -23.89 -21.56
N LYS A 353 49.79 -22.70 -21.19
CA LYS A 353 51.11 -22.20 -21.59
C LYS A 353 52.24 -23.07 -21.05
N ASN A 354 52.16 -23.46 -19.78
CA ASN A 354 53.14 -24.36 -19.17
C ASN A 354 53.12 -25.77 -19.80
N LEU A 355 51.94 -26.29 -20.17
CA LEU A 355 51.81 -27.56 -20.88
C LEU A 355 52.36 -27.48 -22.32
N GLU A 356 52.15 -26.36 -23.02
CA GLU A 356 52.74 -26.10 -24.33
C GLU A 356 54.28 -26.12 -24.28
N LEU A 357 54.86 -25.43 -23.29
CA LEU A 357 56.32 -25.42 -23.07
C LEU A 357 56.85 -26.81 -22.71
N TRP A 358 56.11 -27.58 -21.92
CA TRP A 358 56.45 -28.96 -21.59
C TRP A 358 56.43 -29.90 -22.81
N ASP A 359 55.46 -29.72 -23.71
CA ASP A 359 55.38 -30.50 -24.96
C ASP A 359 56.55 -30.18 -25.90
N ARG A 360 56.97 -28.90 -25.96
CA ARG A 360 58.17 -28.47 -26.71
C ARG A 360 59.49 -28.98 -26.09
N ALA A 361 59.52 -29.22 -24.78
CA ALA A 361 60.70 -29.66 -24.03
C ALA A 361 60.81 -31.20 -23.91
N ASP A 362 60.21 -31.95 -24.84
CA ASP A 362 60.29 -33.42 -24.95
C ASP A 362 59.71 -34.19 -23.74
N ARG A 363 58.70 -33.61 -23.06
CA ARG A 363 57.86 -34.28 -22.04
C ARG A 363 58.63 -34.96 -20.90
N ARG A 364 59.75 -34.37 -20.47
CA ARG A 364 60.66 -34.96 -19.46
C ARG A 364 60.07 -35.07 -18.05
N GLU A 365 59.06 -34.26 -17.72
CA GLU A 365 58.40 -34.25 -16.40
C GLU A 365 56.98 -34.86 -16.48
N ASP A 366 56.42 -35.28 -15.33
CA ASP A 366 55.01 -35.70 -15.28
C ASP A 366 54.08 -34.51 -15.54
N SER A 367 53.09 -34.68 -16.41
CA SER A 367 52.13 -33.64 -16.79
C SER A 367 51.40 -33.05 -15.58
N ARG A 368 51.10 -33.88 -14.57
CA ARG A 368 50.46 -33.41 -13.33
C ARG A 368 51.36 -32.45 -12.54
N ALA A 369 52.66 -32.70 -12.50
CA ALA A 369 53.61 -31.82 -11.82
C ALA A 369 53.69 -30.45 -12.51
N VAL A 370 53.62 -30.43 -13.85
CA VAL A 370 53.57 -29.20 -14.65
C VAL A 370 52.30 -28.40 -14.36
N VAL A 371 51.14 -29.05 -14.33
CA VAL A 371 49.85 -28.41 -14.01
C VAL A 371 49.88 -27.82 -12.60
N VAL A 372 50.35 -28.57 -11.60
CA VAL A 372 50.44 -28.08 -10.21
C VAL A 372 51.42 -26.90 -10.10
N ARG A 373 52.55 -26.92 -10.83
CA ARG A 373 53.50 -25.80 -10.86
C ARG A 373 52.88 -24.55 -11.49
N ALA A 374 52.18 -24.71 -12.62
CA ALA A 374 51.49 -23.61 -13.29
C ALA A 374 50.42 -22.97 -12.39
N VAL A 375 49.59 -23.80 -11.75
CA VAL A 375 48.59 -23.32 -10.80
C VAL A 375 49.26 -22.59 -9.63
N LYS A 376 50.34 -23.13 -9.05
CA LYS A 376 51.06 -22.48 -7.94
C LYS A 376 51.63 -21.10 -8.27
N GLN A 377 51.93 -20.82 -9.54
CA GLN A 377 52.43 -19.51 -9.97
C GLN A 377 51.34 -18.42 -9.89
N VAL A 378 50.08 -18.77 -10.17
CA VAL A 378 49.00 -17.78 -10.30
C VAL A 378 47.88 -17.90 -9.28
N ALA A 379 47.76 -19.02 -8.57
CA ALA A 379 46.71 -19.24 -7.58
C ALA A 379 46.73 -18.18 -6.46
N GLY A 380 47.92 -17.81 -5.98
CA GLY A 380 48.08 -16.75 -4.97
C GLY A 380 47.62 -15.38 -5.48
N PRO A 381 48.21 -14.87 -6.58
CA PRO A 381 47.77 -13.63 -7.21
C PRO A 381 46.26 -13.58 -7.50
N SER A 382 45.69 -14.63 -8.08
CA SER A 382 44.25 -14.70 -8.38
C SER A 382 43.38 -14.66 -7.11
N PHE A 383 43.79 -15.37 -6.05
CA PHE A 383 43.09 -15.32 -4.76
C PHE A 383 43.04 -13.91 -4.17
N PHE A 384 44.19 -13.23 -4.11
CA PHE A 384 44.26 -11.87 -3.56
C PHE A 384 43.54 -10.86 -4.46
N ALA A 385 43.60 -11.01 -5.79
CA ALA A 385 42.86 -10.16 -6.71
C ALA A 385 41.33 -10.22 -6.46
N LEU A 386 40.78 -11.44 -6.34
CA LEU A 386 39.36 -11.63 -6.03
C LEU A 386 38.99 -11.05 -4.65
N LEU A 387 39.87 -11.17 -3.65
CA LEU A 387 39.65 -10.61 -2.32
C LEU A 387 39.69 -9.08 -2.31
N VAL A 388 40.63 -8.47 -3.04
CA VAL A 388 40.70 -7.00 -3.21
C VAL A 388 39.42 -6.48 -3.87
N ILE A 389 38.93 -7.16 -4.91
CA ILE A 389 37.65 -6.82 -5.55
C ILE A 389 36.48 -6.95 -4.55
N ALA A 390 36.47 -7.98 -3.70
CA ALA A 390 35.45 -8.18 -2.69
C ALA A 390 35.46 -7.06 -1.63
N VAL A 391 36.65 -6.70 -1.11
CA VAL A 391 36.87 -5.65 -0.09
C VAL A 391 36.57 -4.26 -0.65
N SER A 392 36.88 -3.99 -1.93
CA SER A 392 36.62 -2.70 -2.58
C SER A 392 35.14 -2.31 -2.59
N PHE A 393 34.23 -3.26 -2.41
CA PHE A 393 32.78 -3.04 -2.36
C PHE A 393 32.21 -2.87 -0.95
N LEU A 394 33.01 -3.11 0.11
CA LEU A 394 32.58 -2.88 1.49
C LEU A 394 32.13 -1.44 1.80
N PRO A 395 32.71 -0.38 1.21
CA PRO A 395 32.23 0.98 1.45
C PRO A 395 30.75 1.20 1.11
N ILE A 396 30.17 0.43 0.17
CA ILE A 396 28.74 0.50 -0.18
C ILE A 396 27.85 0.11 1.01
N LEU A 397 28.36 -0.72 1.93
CA LEU A 397 27.63 -1.10 3.14
C LEU A 397 27.49 0.05 4.14
N ALA A 398 28.27 1.13 4.00
CA ALA A 398 28.14 2.33 4.79
C ALA A 398 26.98 3.24 4.34
N LEU A 399 26.36 2.98 3.18
CA LEU A 399 25.22 3.77 2.71
C LEU A 399 24.02 3.64 3.65
N GLU A 400 23.42 4.77 3.98
CA GLU A 400 22.24 4.87 4.84
C GLU A 400 20.96 5.15 4.04
N GLY A 401 19.81 5.15 4.72
CA GLY A 401 18.52 5.49 4.12
C GLY A 401 18.07 4.56 2.99
N GLU A 402 17.46 5.16 1.96
CA GLU A 402 16.89 4.44 0.81
C GLU A 402 17.97 3.88 -0.12
N GLU A 403 19.07 4.60 -0.32
CA GLU A 403 20.21 4.12 -1.10
C GLU A 403 20.79 2.84 -0.47
N GLY A 404 20.98 2.84 0.85
CA GLY A 404 21.44 1.67 1.58
C GLY A 404 20.51 0.47 1.43
N ARG A 405 19.19 0.66 1.49
CA ARG A 405 18.20 -0.43 1.30
C ARG A 405 18.28 -1.04 -0.10
N MET A 406 18.59 -0.23 -1.11
CA MET A 406 18.69 -0.68 -2.50
C MET A 406 20.04 -1.37 -2.79
N PHE A 407 21.15 -0.79 -2.34
CA PHE A 407 22.50 -1.23 -2.72
C PHE A 407 23.17 -2.21 -1.74
N LYS A 408 22.77 -2.29 -0.47
CA LYS A 408 23.33 -3.28 0.48
C LYS A 408 23.12 -4.72 0.00
N PRO A 409 21.94 -5.14 -0.48
CA PRO A 409 21.75 -6.50 -1.01
C PRO A 409 22.67 -6.80 -2.21
N LEU A 410 22.87 -5.83 -3.10
CA LEU A 410 23.80 -5.93 -4.24
C LEU A 410 25.25 -6.10 -3.76
N ALA A 411 25.69 -5.31 -2.77
CA ALA A 411 27.04 -5.40 -2.22
C ALA A 411 27.28 -6.72 -1.50
N TYR A 412 26.35 -7.16 -0.62
CA TYR A 412 26.48 -8.44 0.08
C TYR A 412 26.59 -9.62 -0.90
N THR A 413 25.70 -9.68 -1.89
CA THR A 413 25.70 -10.78 -2.85
C THR A 413 26.98 -10.85 -3.66
N LYS A 414 27.45 -9.70 -4.17
CA LYS A 414 28.72 -9.63 -4.89
C LYS A 414 29.90 -10.04 -4.00
N THR A 415 30.07 -9.40 -2.84
CA THR A 415 31.24 -9.63 -1.98
C THR A 415 31.33 -11.06 -1.49
N LEU A 416 30.21 -11.66 -1.07
CA LEU A 416 30.18 -13.05 -0.61
C LEU A 416 30.43 -14.03 -1.76
N ALA A 417 29.86 -13.80 -2.95
CA ALA A 417 30.15 -14.62 -4.13
C ALA A 417 31.64 -14.57 -4.49
N MET A 418 32.28 -13.39 -4.42
CA MET A 418 33.71 -13.23 -4.66
C MET A 418 34.58 -13.95 -3.63
N ILE A 419 34.19 -13.97 -2.36
CA ILE A 419 34.90 -14.73 -1.31
C ILE A 419 34.82 -16.24 -1.60
N ILE A 420 33.63 -16.74 -1.96
CA ILE A 420 33.45 -18.14 -2.35
C ILE A 420 34.26 -18.46 -3.61
N ALA A 421 34.29 -17.56 -4.60
CA ALA A 421 35.11 -17.70 -5.80
C ALA A 421 36.60 -17.77 -5.47
N ALA A 422 37.09 -16.90 -4.58
CA ALA A 422 38.49 -16.89 -4.16
C ALA A 422 38.87 -18.23 -3.49
N LEU A 423 38.04 -18.73 -2.60
CA LEU A 423 38.25 -20.03 -1.96
C LEU A 423 38.27 -21.18 -2.99
N LEU A 424 37.34 -21.17 -3.95
CA LEU A 424 37.25 -22.21 -4.97
C LEU A 424 38.37 -22.12 -6.01
N ALA A 425 38.92 -20.93 -6.28
CA ALA A 425 40.06 -20.72 -7.17
C ALA A 425 41.36 -21.39 -6.68
N ILE A 426 41.53 -21.57 -5.36
CA ILE A 426 42.69 -22.27 -4.78
C ILE A 426 42.40 -23.72 -4.37
N THR A 427 41.13 -24.14 -4.34
CA THR A 427 40.73 -25.48 -3.91
C THR A 427 40.12 -26.30 -5.05
N PHE A 428 38.89 -25.98 -5.44
CA PHE A 428 38.09 -26.74 -6.39
C PHE A 428 38.63 -26.65 -7.82
N ASP A 429 38.99 -25.45 -8.28
CA ASP A 429 39.47 -25.21 -9.63
C ASP A 429 40.80 -25.96 -9.93
N PRO A 430 41.83 -25.91 -9.05
CA PRO A 430 43.02 -26.74 -9.16
C PRO A 430 42.74 -28.26 -9.15
N ALA A 431 41.83 -28.71 -8.27
CA ALA A 431 41.46 -30.12 -8.19
C ALA A 431 40.80 -30.60 -9.50
N LEU A 432 39.88 -29.80 -10.05
CA LEU A 432 39.20 -30.09 -11.30
C LEU A 432 40.19 -30.09 -12.48
N ARG A 433 41.17 -29.18 -12.50
CA ARG A 433 42.25 -29.16 -13.49
C ARG A 433 43.04 -30.46 -13.49
N VAL A 434 43.55 -30.88 -12.34
CA VAL A 434 44.36 -32.11 -12.24
C VAL A 434 43.54 -33.34 -12.64
N LEU A 435 42.23 -33.33 -12.40
CA LEU A 435 41.33 -34.41 -12.79
C LEU A 435 41.02 -34.43 -14.29
N LEU A 436 40.70 -33.27 -14.89
CA LEU A 436 40.23 -33.15 -16.27
C LEU A 436 41.36 -33.00 -17.30
N THR A 437 42.56 -32.56 -16.90
CA THR A 437 43.72 -32.48 -17.80
C THR A 437 44.36 -33.86 -17.97
N HIS A 438 43.76 -34.67 -18.83
CA HIS A 438 44.28 -35.97 -19.22
C HIS A 438 45.09 -35.85 -20.52
N MET A 439 46.42 -35.99 -20.43
CA MET A 439 47.32 -35.94 -21.60
C MET A 439 47.57 -37.31 -22.26
N LYS A 440 46.92 -38.38 -21.79
CA LYS A 440 47.06 -39.73 -22.36
C LYS A 440 45.82 -40.08 -23.18
N ASN A 441 46.03 -40.41 -24.47
CA ASN A 441 44.99 -40.91 -25.36
C ASN A 441 44.31 -42.15 -24.78
N PHE A 442 42.98 -42.19 -24.87
CA PHE A 442 42.23 -43.37 -24.49
C PHE A 442 42.59 -44.53 -25.43
N SER A 443 42.62 -45.75 -24.91
CA SER A 443 42.92 -46.97 -25.67
C SER A 443 41.77 -47.98 -25.52
N PHE A 444 40.64 -47.73 -26.18
CA PHE A 444 39.51 -48.68 -26.22
C PHE A 444 39.02 -48.91 -27.65
N ARG A 445 38.41 -50.08 -27.92
CA ARG A 445 37.75 -50.41 -29.19
C ARG A 445 36.25 -50.08 -29.07
N PRO A 446 35.58 -49.50 -30.08
CA PRO A 446 35.98 -49.26 -31.48
C PRO A 446 36.79 -47.96 -31.70
N SER A 447 37.64 -47.96 -32.75
CA SER A 447 38.63 -46.92 -33.02
C SER A 447 38.07 -45.54 -33.37
N TRP A 448 36.84 -45.46 -33.89
CA TRP A 448 36.17 -44.18 -34.16
C TRP A 448 35.72 -43.51 -32.85
N LEU A 449 35.21 -44.31 -31.90
CA LEU A 449 34.80 -43.85 -30.58
C LEU A 449 36.02 -43.46 -29.74
N CYS A 450 37.13 -44.19 -29.90
CA CYS A 450 38.43 -43.88 -29.31
C CYS A 450 39.00 -42.54 -29.80
N ARG A 451 38.92 -42.27 -31.12
CA ARG A 451 39.36 -41.00 -31.70
C ARG A 451 38.45 -39.85 -31.29
N ALA A 452 37.13 -40.05 -31.27
CA ALA A 452 36.18 -39.04 -30.81
C ALA A 452 36.38 -38.71 -29.32
N ALA A 453 36.55 -39.74 -28.47
CA ALA A 453 36.82 -39.55 -27.04
C ALA A 453 38.20 -38.91 -26.80
N SER A 454 39.24 -39.32 -27.52
CA SER A 454 40.56 -38.69 -27.39
C SER A 454 40.53 -37.23 -27.87
N ALA A 455 39.82 -36.92 -28.96
CA ALA A 455 39.64 -35.54 -29.41
C ALA A 455 38.85 -34.68 -28.41
N ALA A 456 37.83 -35.23 -27.76
CA ALA A 456 37.00 -34.51 -26.80
C ALA A 456 37.64 -34.34 -25.42
N PHE A 457 38.36 -35.36 -24.92
CA PHE A 457 38.86 -35.40 -23.54
C PHE A 457 40.37 -35.16 -23.41
N VAL A 458 41.16 -35.41 -24.46
CA VAL A 458 42.61 -35.14 -24.47
C VAL A 458 42.92 -33.87 -25.25
N GLY A 459 42.21 -33.65 -26.37
CA GLY A 459 42.36 -32.47 -27.21
C GLY A 459 43.78 -32.32 -27.78
N SER A 460 43.97 -31.32 -28.66
CA SER A 460 45.32 -30.88 -29.06
C SER A 460 45.52 -29.46 -28.53
N ILE A 461 46.50 -29.28 -27.65
CA ILE A 461 46.94 -27.96 -27.17
C ILE A 461 47.58 -27.24 -28.37
N GLN A 462 46.84 -26.34 -28.99
CA GLN A 462 47.34 -25.51 -30.10
C GLN A 462 48.13 -24.34 -29.52
N SER A 463 49.25 -24.02 -30.15
CA SER A 463 50.00 -22.80 -29.81
C SER A 463 49.15 -21.56 -30.08
N GLU A 464 49.21 -20.59 -29.18
CA GLU A 464 48.46 -19.33 -29.29
C GLU A 464 48.73 -18.57 -30.60
N ASP A 465 49.96 -18.69 -31.14
CA ASP A 465 50.38 -18.12 -32.42
C ASP A 465 49.58 -18.67 -33.63
N LYS A 466 48.99 -19.86 -33.46
CA LYS A 466 48.18 -20.53 -34.48
C LYS A 466 46.68 -20.25 -34.34
N HIS A 467 46.26 -19.65 -33.23
CA HIS A 467 44.86 -19.31 -32.98
C HIS A 467 44.45 -18.08 -33.82
N PRO A 468 43.44 -18.16 -34.70
CA PRO A 468 43.11 -17.10 -35.65
C PRO A 468 42.64 -15.82 -34.95
N VAL A 469 41.89 -15.95 -33.85
CA VAL A 469 41.41 -14.81 -33.06
C VAL A 469 42.56 -14.18 -32.27
N SER A 470 43.37 -15.01 -31.60
CA SER A 470 44.48 -14.50 -30.77
C SER A 470 45.53 -13.84 -31.65
N ARG A 471 45.86 -14.43 -32.81
CA ARG A 471 46.78 -13.83 -33.78
C ARG A 471 46.29 -12.50 -34.35
N PHE A 472 44.97 -12.34 -34.55
CA PHE A 472 44.41 -11.05 -34.95
C PHE A 472 44.52 -10.01 -33.83
N LEU A 473 44.19 -10.40 -32.59
CA LEU A 473 44.28 -9.53 -31.42
C LEU A 473 45.73 -9.13 -31.11
N ILE A 474 46.67 -10.09 -31.10
CA ILE A 474 48.11 -9.85 -30.92
C ILE A 474 48.60 -8.82 -31.93
N ARG A 475 48.28 -8.97 -33.22
CA ARG A 475 48.65 -7.98 -34.24
C ARG A 475 48.10 -6.57 -33.97
N LEU A 476 46.96 -6.47 -33.31
CA LEU A 476 46.31 -5.20 -33.01
C LEU A 476 46.94 -4.52 -31.78
N TYR A 477 47.25 -5.27 -30.73
CA TYR A 477 47.76 -4.69 -29.47
C TYR A 477 49.29 -4.69 -29.34
N ASP A 478 50.03 -5.59 -30.00
CA ASP A 478 51.51 -5.64 -29.98
C ASP A 478 52.17 -4.28 -30.24
N PRO A 479 51.72 -3.50 -31.25
CA PRO A 479 52.34 -2.20 -31.53
C PRO A 479 52.20 -1.21 -30.38
N VAL A 480 51.14 -1.33 -29.58
CA VAL A 480 50.87 -0.46 -28.43
C VAL A 480 51.62 -0.96 -27.20
N ALA A 481 51.64 -2.28 -26.97
CA ALA A 481 52.33 -2.91 -25.84
C ALA A 481 53.86 -2.78 -25.94
N MET A 482 54.43 -2.77 -27.16
CA MET A 482 55.86 -2.54 -27.38
C MET A 482 56.25 -1.05 -27.38
N TRP A 483 55.27 -0.15 -27.30
CA TRP A 483 55.51 1.31 -27.22
C TRP A 483 55.63 1.82 -25.79
N SER A 484 55.13 1.06 -24.81
CA SER A 484 55.36 1.23 -23.36
C SER A 484 56.53 0.39 -22.88
#